data_AF-A0A7C5UNS8-F1
#
_entry.id   AF-A0A7C5UNS8-F1
#
_cell.length_a   1.000
_cell.length_b   1.000
_cell.length_c   1.000
_cell.angle_alpha   90.00
_cell.angle_beta   90.00
_cell.angle_gamma   90.00
#
_symmetry.space_group_name_H-M   'P 1'
#
loop_
_entity.id
_entity.type
_entity.pdbx_description
1 polymer ?
#
loop_
_entity_poly.entity_id
_entity_poly.type
_entity_poly.pdbx_seq_one_letter_code
_entity_poly.pdbx_strand_id
1 'polypeptide(L)'
;MEGRAHCPHLGLKHTRLIRFSSPTPEHRCYIFGEPLPIHVDQRTYCLGERYVECPRFTGQEAPPAAGPLPSRSESRPPSRLATFWKQMSLRDRILYLALAGLLVAILVTYGVIVLVLRGREAGPAPTAVPSPSVAVTTPLPPATATRPAVVPTFTPTFRPTHTPSPRPTLTPFPTNTPVPPTETPVPPTATPVVVVPTPVPPTPSETWSVLYFLGPDKAYYVPVIRRGPPTVGVARRAVEEMIAGPRPGSNLLRSIPEGMGLVDIYIREGTCYVDFDHRFEDLGAGSTEAMAVVLALTEFPTVQRVQFLVNGAPAGLPGSGNTEPVGRPRYVNFENPYNLAPEDSVALTLYFLTPDGRHLFPIVRRVPFTLGTGRATIEEMIKGPSAALQGRALSPFPADTQIRSIYRDGDTMYVDLSSAFLNAAYPDLAVKALVLAMTDLTPDAPQGIRYAQISVEGQDLGAYWGSAYSGRLGRPLLNPE
;
A
#
# COMPACT_ATOMS: atom_id res chain seq x y z
N MET A 1 -0.22 24.16 -13.39
CA MET A 1 -0.93 24.33 -12.10
C MET A 1 -2.19 23.49 -12.16
N GLU A 2 -2.09 22.18 -11.91
CA GLU A 2 -3.27 21.30 -11.82
C GLU A 2 -3.45 20.93 -10.36
N GLY A 3 -4.21 21.78 -9.68
CA GLY A 3 -4.51 21.65 -8.27
C GLY A 3 -5.91 21.08 -8.05
N ARG A 4 -5.97 20.01 -7.27
CA ARG A 4 -7.12 19.55 -6.45
C ARG A 4 -8.35 19.08 -7.23
N ALA A 5 -8.51 17.76 -7.37
CA ALA A 5 -9.73 17.12 -7.88
C ALA A 5 -10.94 17.15 -6.90
N HIS A 6 -10.82 17.80 -5.73
CA HIS A 6 -11.83 17.77 -4.66
C HIS A 6 -11.88 19.08 -3.87
N CYS A 7 -13.00 19.35 -3.20
CA CYS A 7 -13.20 20.58 -2.44
C CYS A 7 -12.15 20.76 -1.33
N PRO A 8 -11.43 21.90 -1.25
CA PRO A 8 -10.43 22.14 -0.21
C PRO A 8 -11.06 22.32 1.18
N HIS A 9 -12.36 22.57 1.26
CA HIS A 9 -13.10 22.73 2.52
C HIS A 9 -13.82 21.46 2.99
N LEU A 10 -13.62 20.31 2.32
CA LEU A 10 -14.15 19.04 2.78
C LEU A 10 -13.26 18.42 3.87
N GLY A 11 -13.88 17.99 4.97
CA GLY A 11 -13.25 17.21 6.05
C GLY A 11 -14.25 16.28 6.72
N LEU A 12 -13.91 15.70 7.87
CA LEU A 12 -14.78 14.84 8.67
C LEU A 12 -15.27 15.54 9.93
N LYS A 13 -16.36 15.07 10.54
CA LYS A 13 -16.98 15.62 11.76
C LYS A 13 -16.00 15.93 12.90
N HIS A 14 -14.94 15.14 13.02
CA HIS A 14 -13.95 15.24 14.10
C HIS A 14 -12.62 15.87 13.68
N THR A 15 -12.37 16.06 12.38
CA THR A 15 -11.10 16.62 11.90
C THR A 15 -11.19 17.09 10.44
N ARG A 16 -10.58 18.25 10.16
CA ARG A 16 -10.44 18.81 8.81
C ARG A 16 -9.30 18.17 8.00
N LEU A 17 -8.40 17.46 8.68
CA LEU A 17 -7.15 16.95 8.08
C LEU A 17 -7.32 15.61 7.36
N ILE A 18 -8.28 14.80 7.79
CA ILE A 18 -8.54 13.47 7.22
C ILE A 18 -9.64 13.59 6.15
N ARG A 19 -9.44 12.93 5.01
CA ARG A 19 -10.37 12.92 3.88
C ARG A 19 -10.51 11.49 3.35
N PHE A 20 -11.72 11.09 2.99
CA PHE A 20 -11.98 9.84 2.28
C PHE A 20 -12.34 10.13 0.83
N SER A 21 -12.01 9.21 -0.07
CA SER A 21 -12.31 9.29 -1.51
C SER A 21 -13.76 8.88 -1.86
N SER A 22 -14.51 8.35 -0.89
CA SER A 22 -15.91 7.92 -1.04
C SER A 22 -16.87 8.72 -0.15
N PRO A 23 -18.12 8.99 -0.57
CA PRO A 23 -19.12 9.67 0.26
C PRO A 23 -19.35 8.95 1.59
N THR A 24 -19.36 9.69 2.70
CA THR A 24 -19.68 9.16 4.03
C THR A 24 -20.58 10.13 4.79
N PRO A 25 -21.40 9.65 5.75
CA PRO A 25 -22.19 10.53 6.62
C PRO A 25 -21.34 11.45 7.52
N GLU A 26 -20.06 11.11 7.69
CA GLU A 26 -19.13 11.86 8.53
C GLU A 26 -18.55 13.10 7.87
N HIS A 27 -18.70 13.27 6.55
CA HIS A 27 -18.20 14.46 5.86
C HIS A 27 -18.87 15.75 6.37
N ARG A 28 -18.05 16.78 6.56
CA ARG A 28 -18.46 18.14 6.94
C ARG A 28 -17.80 19.17 6.03
N CYS A 29 -18.54 20.24 5.76
CA CYS A 29 -18.07 21.39 5.01
C CYS A 29 -17.51 22.45 5.97
N TYR A 30 -16.25 22.83 5.79
CA TYR A 30 -15.49 23.80 6.60
C TYR A 30 -15.33 25.15 5.89
N ILE A 31 -16.20 25.49 4.95
CA ILE A 31 -16.03 26.72 4.17
C ILE A 31 -16.18 28.00 5.00
N PHE A 32 -16.99 27.93 6.06
CA PHE A 32 -17.20 29.00 7.04
C PHE A 32 -16.41 28.77 8.34
N GLY A 33 -15.40 27.89 8.34
CA GLY A 33 -14.56 27.59 9.50
C GLY A 33 -15.11 26.48 10.42
N GLU A 34 -16.43 26.39 10.60
CA GLU A 34 -17.08 25.37 11.44
C GLU A 34 -17.55 24.14 10.63
N PRO A 35 -17.60 22.93 11.23
CA PRO A 35 -18.03 21.70 10.55
C PRO A 35 -19.55 21.66 10.32
N LEU A 36 -19.99 22.03 9.13
CA LEU A 36 -21.42 22.01 8.77
C LEU A 36 -21.82 20.72 8.02
N PRO A 37 -23.04 20.20 8.23
CA PRO A 37 -23.58 19.10 7.43
C PRO A 37 -23.68 19.49 5.95
N ILE A 38 -23.47 18.52 5.06
CA ILE A 38 -23.48 18.74 3.61
C ILE A 38 -24.86 18.35 3.08
N HIS A 39 -25.55 19.31 2.45
CA HIS A 39 -26.90 19.12 1.86
C HIS A 39 -26.88 19.07 0.32
N VAL A 40 -25.69 18.99 -0.28
CA VAL A 40 -25.48 18.77 -1.72
C VAL A 40 -24.97 17.36 -1.95
N ASP A 41 -25.09 16.85 -3.18
CA ASP A 41 -24.51 15.54 -3.53
C ASP A 41 -22.99 15.56 -3.36
N GLN A 42 -22.50 14.81 -2.36
CA GLN A 42 -21.09 14.76 -1.99
C GLN A 42 -20.21 14.22 -3.11
N ARG A 43 -20.70 13.24 -3.88
CA ARG A 43 -19.91 12.61 -4.95
C ARG A 43 -19.68 13.60 -6.09
N THR A 44 -20.72 14.32 -6.47
CA THR A 44 -20.67 15.29 -7.57
C THR A 44 -19.91 16.55 -7.19
N TYR A 45 -20.18 17.13 -6.01
CA TYR A 45 -19.66 18.46 -5.66
C TYR A 45 -18.50 18.46 -4.67
N CYS A 46 -18.43 17.53 -3.72
CA CYS A 46 -17.39 17.59 -2.69
C CYS A 46 -16.15 16.76 -3.07
N LEU A 47 -16.37 15.61 -3.68
CA LEU A 47 -15.38 14.60 -4.07
C LEU A 47 -15.10 14.60 -5.57
N GLY A 48 -15.43 15.68 -6.29
CA GLY A 48 -15.14 15.83 -7.71
C GLY A 48 -14.71 17.26 -8.06
N GLU A 49 -14.22 17.45 -9.29
CA GLU A 49 -13.71 18.73 -9.79
C GLU A 49 -14.79 19.81 -9.89
N ARG A 50 -16.06 19.40 -9.93
CA ARG A 50 -17.23 20.30 -9.94
C ARG A 50 -17.47 20.98 -8.59
N TYR A 51 -16.58 20.85 -7.62
CA TYR A 51 -16.67 21.61 -6.36
C TYR A 51 -16.67 23.12 -6.58
N VAL A 52 -16.08 23.59 -7.67
CA VAL A 52 -16.10 25.00 -8.07
C VAL A 52 -17.49 25.50 -8.43
N GLU A 53 -18.44 24.61 -8.73
CA GLU A 53 -19.85 24.91 -9.02
C GLU A 53 -20.76 24.73 -7.79
N CYS A 54 -20.22 24.30 -6.64
CA CYS A 54 -21.01 24.06 -5.43
C CYS A 54 -21.59 25.39 -4.91
N PRO A 55 -22.92 25.51 -4.64
CA PRO A 55 -23.55 26.75 -4.17
C PRO A 55 -22.94 27.35 -2.90
N ARG A 56 -22.41 26.50 -2.00
CA ARG A 56 -21.66 26.97 -0.82
C ARG A 56 -20.26 27.45 -1.15
N PHE A 57 -19.61 26.82 -2.12
CA PHE A 57 -18.27 27.18 -2.57
C PHE A 57 -18.28 28.48 -3.39
N THR A 58 -19.31 28.70 -4.19
CA THR A 58 -19.53 29.92 -4.98
C THR A 58 -20.13 31.07 -4.17
N GLY A 59 -20.48 30.84 -2.89
CA GLY A 59 -21.07 31.86 -2.02
C GLY A 59 -22.54 32.20 -2.32
N GLN A 60 -23.24 31.36 -3.11
CA GLN A 60 -24.66 31.51 -3.40
C GLN A 60 -25.57 31.06 -2.25
N GLU A 61 -25.06 30.24 -1.33
CA GLU A 61 -25.76 29.79 -0.13
C GLU A 61 -25.06 30.37 1.12
N ALA A 62 -25.74 31.29 1.81
CA ALA A 62 -25.27 31.84 3.07
C ALA A 62 -25.26 30.76 4.18
N PRO A 63 -24.39 30.85 5.21
CA PRO A 63 -24.49 29.97 6.36
C PRO A 63 -25.91 30.07 6.95
N PRO A 64 -26.49 28.96 7.46
CA PRO A 64 -27.79 29.05 8.12
C PRO A 64 -27.68 30.11 9.21
N ALA A 65 -28.55 31.12 9.15
CA ALA A 65 -28.60 32.16 10.16
C ALA A 65 -28.66 31.49 11.53
N ALA A 66 -27.76 31.88 12.43
CA ALA A 66 -27.87 31.53 13.83
C ALA A 66 -29.24 32.06 14.29
N GLY A 67 -30.23 31.17 14.32
CA GLY A 67 -31.51 31.46 14.93
C GLY A 67 -31.26 31.92 16.37
N PRO A 68 -32.17 32.71 16.96
CA PRO A 68 -32.02 33.18 18.32
C PRO A 68 -31.69 32.00 19.22
N LEU A 69 -30.50 32.01 19.82
CA LEU A 69 -30.19 31.12 20.92
C LEU A 69 -31.32 31.33 21.94
N PRO A 70 -32.11 30.31 22.30
CA PRO A 70 -32.94 30.45 23.48
C PRO A 70 -31.98 30.79 24.61
N SER A 71 -32.25 31.92 25.27
CA SER A 71 -31.59 32.35 26.49
C SER A 71 -31.65 31.21 27.49
N ARG A 72 -30.60 30.39 27.51
CA ARG A 72 -30.34 29.45 28.59
C ARG A 72 -29.25 30.08 29.40
N SER A 73 -29.65 30.60 30.55
CA SER A 73 -28.78 31.04 31.63
C SER A 73 -27.54 30.16 31.70
N GLU A 74 -26.37 30.77 31.82
CA GLU A 74 -25.16 30.11 32.30
C GLU A 74 -25.44 29.48 33.66
N SER A 75 -25.93 28.25 33.66
CA SER A 75 -25.72 27.33 34.76
C SER A 75 -24.52 26.48 34.37
N ARG A 76 -23.39 26.79 35.03
CA ARG A 76 -22.19 25.97 35.18
C ARG A 76 -22.49 24.48 34.95
N PRO A 77 -21.76 23.75 34.07
CA PRO A 77 -22.11 22.36 33.77
C PRO A 77 -22.03 21.55 35.07
N PRO A 78 -23.07 20.76 35.43
CA PRO A 78 -22.90 19.80 36.51
C PRO A 78 -21.86 18.78 36.05
N SER A 79 -21.01 18.37 36.99
CA SER A 79 -20.00 17.34 36.77
C SER A 79 -20.63 16.12 36.11
N ARG A 80 -20.06 15.71 34.95
CA ARG A 80 -20.50 14.54 34.15
C ARG A 80 -20.54 13.21 34.94
N LEU A 81 -19.95 13.18 36.13
CA LEU A 81 -19.98 12.04 37.04
C LEU A 81 -21.33 11.89 37.77
N ALA A 82 -22.00 12.99 38.14
CA ALA A 82 -23.22 12.90 38.94
C ALA A 82 -24.42 12.35 38.15
N THR A 83 -24.50 12.67 36.86
CA THR A 83 -25.57 12.23 35.97
C THR A 83 -25.45 10.75 35.61
N PHE A 84 -24.22 10.25 35.44
CA PHE A 84 -23.92 8.85 35.17
C PHE A 84 -24.33 7.92 36.32
N TRP A 85 -24.09 8.33 37.58
CA TRP A 85 -24.47 7.54 38.75
C TRP A 85 -25.98 7.39 38.91
N LYS A 86 -26.77 8.43 38.59
CA LYS A 86 -28.23 8.39 38.73
C LYS A 86 -28.94 7.45 37.75
N GLN A 87 -28.34 7.15 36.59
CA GLN A 87 -28.92 6.28 35.55
C GLN A 87 -28.56 4.79 35.68
N MET A 88 -27.60 4.42 36.53
CA MET A 88 -27.17 3.02 36.69
C MET A 88 -28.06 2.21 37.65
N SER A 89 -28.26 0.93 37.32
CA SER A 89 -29.01 -0.01 38.16
C SER A 89 -28.32 -0.22 39.52
N LEU A 90 -29.09 -0.61 40.54
CA LEU A 90 -28.56 -0.82 41.90
C LEU A 90 -27.47 -1.91 41.93
N ARG A 91 -27.56 -2.89 41.03
CA ARG A 91 -26.55 -3.95 40.84
C ARG A 91 -25.24 -3.40 40.31
N ASP A 92 -25.29 -2.53 39.31
CA ASP A 92 -24.09 -1.96 38.71
C ASP A 92 -23.35 -1.06 39.69
N ARG A 93 -24.07 -0.29 40.50
CA ARG A 93 -23.45 0.55 41.56
C ARG A 93 -22.68 -0.29 42.59
N ILE A 94 -23.25 -1.42 43.01
CA ILE A 94 -22.58 -2.34 43.93
C ILE A 94 -21.30 -2.90 43.29
N LEU A 95 -21.38 -3.29 42.02
CA LEU A 95 -20.26 -3.87 41.28
C LEU A 95 -19.10 -2.87 41.12
N TYR A 96 -19.40 -1.61 40.77
CA TYR A 96 -18.40 -0.55 40.68
C TYR A 96 -17.78 -0.17 42.04
N LEU A 97 -18.57 -0.14 43.12
CA LEU A 97 -18.06 0.10 44.47
C LEU A 97 -17.14 -1.03 44.94
N ALA A 98 -17.49 -2.29 44.64
CA ALA A 98 -16.64 -3.43 44.95
C ALA A 98 -15.31 -3.39 44.18
N LEU A 99 -15.34 -3.03 42.90
CA LEU A 99 -14.14 -2.91 42.07
C LEU A 99 -13.22 -1.77 42.56
N ALA A 100 -13.80 -0.62 42.91
CA ALA A 100 -13.06 0.50 43.48
C ALA A 100 -12.45 0.14 44.85
N GLY A 101 -13.19 -0.57 45.71
CA GLY A 101 -12.68 -1.08 46.98
C GLY A 101 -11.50 -2.04 46.80
N LEU A 102 -11.59 -2.97 45.84
CA LEU A 102 -10.50 -3.88 45.49
C LEU A 102 -9.25 -3.13 45.03
N LEU A 103 -9.41 -2.12 44.17
CA LEU A 103 -8.31 -1.29 43.69
C LEU A 103 -7.60 -0.56 44.85
N VAL A 104 -8.37 0.04 45.77
CA VAL A 104 -7.80 0.70 46.95
C VAL A 104 -7.07 -0.29 47.84
N ALA A 105 -7.61 -1.48 48.07
CA ALA A 105 -6.95 -2.52 48.83
C ALA A 105 -5.61 -2.91 48.20
N ILE A 106 -5.56 -3.13 46.89
CA ILE A 106 -4.32 -3.43 46.16
C ILE A 106 -3.28 -2.32 46.35
N LEU A 107 -3.69 -1.05 46.21
CA LEU A 107 -2.78 0.10 46.36
C LEU A 107 -2.24 0.24 47.79
N VAL A 108 -3.07 0.01 48.81
CA VAL A 108 -2.64 0.01 50.22
C VAL A 108 -1.65 -1.13 50.47
N THR A 109 -1.96 -2.32 49.98
CA THR A 109 -1.09 -3.51 50.15
C THR A 109 0.27 -3.25 49.52
N TYR A 110 0.29 -2.68 48.30
CA TYR A 110 1.52 -2.30 47.62
C TYR A 110 2.31 -1.23 48.38
N GLY A 111 1.63 -0.21 48.91
CA GLY A 111 2.26 0.83 49.73
C GLY A 111 2.92 0.27 51.01
N VAL A 112 2.26 -0.67 51.69
CA VAL A 112 2.81 -1.35 52.87
C VAL A 112 4.04 -2.18 52.50
N ILE A 113 3.99 -2.93 51.38
CA ILE A 113 5.13 -3.71 50.89
C ILE A 113 6.33 -2.79 50.63
N VAL A 114 6.14 -1.66 49.95
CA VAL A 114 7.22 -0.70 49.67
C VAL A 114 7.80 -0.13 50.97
N LEU A 115 6.96 0.18 51.96
CA LEU A 115 7.41 0.69 53.26
C LEU A 115 8.25 -0.35 54.02
N VAL A 116 7.81 -1.61 54.03
CA VAL A 116 8.54 -2.72 54.67
C VAL A 116 9.87 -2.99 53.99
N LEU A 117 9.93 -2.93 52.66
CA LEU A 117 11.18 -3.12 51.92
C LEU A 117 12.17 -1.97 52.17
N ARG A 118 11.70 -0.73 52.25
CA ARG A 118 12.55 0.43 52.59
C ARG A 118 13.06 0.41 54.04
N GLY A 119 12.29 -0.19 54.96
CA GLY A 119 12.71 -0.35 56.36
C GLY A 119 13.82 -1.38 56.57
N ARG A 120 14.12 -2.24 55.59
CA ARG A 120 15.14 -3.29 55.67
C ARG A 120 16.54 -2.87 55.18
N GLU A 121 16.69 -1.71 54.54
CA GLU A 121 17.99 -1.24 54.00
C GLU A 121 18.79 -0.33 54.95
N ALA A 122 18.36 -0.13 56.19
CA ALA A 122 19.16 0.58 57.20
C ALA A 122 20.21 -0.35 57.86
N GLY A 123 21.20 -0.78 57.08
CA GLY A 123 22.45 -1.38 57.58
C GLY A 123 23.53 -0.31 57.79
N PRO A 124 24.49 -0.49 58.71
CA PRO A 124 25.43 0.56 59.09
C PRO A 124 26.49 0.82 58.00
N ALA A 125 26.86 2.11 57.86
CA ALA A 125 27.77 2.63 56.83
C ALA A 125 29.21 2.11 56.97
N PRO A 126 29.92 1.84 55.85
CA PRO A 126 31.34 1.54 55.88
C PRO A 126 32.20 2.81 56.06
N THR A 127 33.22 2.65 56.88
CA THR A 127 34.25 3.63 57.26
C THR A 127 35.08 4.13 56.07
N ALA A 128 35.32 5.44 56.03
CA ALA A 128 36.10 6.11 55.00
C ALA A 128 37.61 5.82 55.10
N VAL A 129 38.24 5.56 53.96
CA VAL A 129 39.71 5.53 53.77
C VAL A 129 40.12 6.83 53.06
N PRO A 130 41.17 7.56 53.50
CA PRO A 130 41.58 8.81 52.86
C PRO A 130 42.42 8.58 51.59
N SER A 131 42.15 9.38 50.55
CA SER A 131 42.97 9.49 49.33
C SER A 131 43.98 10.64 49.43
N PRO A 132 45.15 10.57 48.78
CA PRO A 132 46.20 11.58 48.90
C PRO A 132 46.02 12.76 47.92
N SER A 133 46.40 13.94 48.41
CA SER A 133 46.55 15.19 47.64
C SER A 133 47.65 15.10 46.59
N VAL A 134 47.41 15.70 45.42
CA VAL A 134 48.47 16.20 44.54
C VAL A 134 48.14 17.63 44.10
N ALA A 135 49.22 18.40 44.00
CA ALA A 135 49.31 19.84 44.16
C ALA A 135 48.90 20.68 42.94
N VAL A 136 48.60 21.92 43.28
CA VAL A 136 48.36 23.11 42.47
C VAL A 136 49.56 23.44 41.57
N THR A 137 49.30 23.85 40.33
CA THR A 137 50.21 24.73 39.59
C THR A 137 49.44 25.79 38.80
N THR A 138 50.04 26.97 38.78
CA THR A 138 49.66 28.33 38.39
C THR A 138 49.13 28.53 36.96
N PRO A 139 48.41 29.66 36.68
CA PRO A 139 47.96 30.03 35.33
C PRO A 139 48.98 30.92 34.59
N LEU A 140 49.08 30.73 33.26
CA LEU A 140 49.85 31.55 32.30
C LEU A 140 48.88 32.30 31.32
N PRO A 141 49.33 33.36 30.61
CA PRO A 141 48.51 34.47 30.09
C PRO A 141 47.87 34.19 28.71
N PRO A 142 46.96 35.08 28.23
CA PRO A 142 46.18 34.82 27.02
C PRO A 142 47.01 35.05 25.74
N ALA A 143 46.93 34.08 24.82
CA ALA A 143 47.44 34.20 23.47
C ALA A 143 46.37 34.77 22.52
N THR A 144 46.74 35.86 21.86
CA THR A 144 46.08 36.48 20.72
C THR A 144 45.77 35.47 19.62
N ALA A 145 44.49 35.30 19.27
CA ALA A 145 44.07 34.50 18.11
C ALA A 145 43.53 35.41 17.01
N THR A 146 44.16 35.25 15.85
CA THR A 146 44.04 36.01 14.63
C THR A 146 42.69 35.79 13.95
N ARG A 147 42.11 36.90 13.47
CA ARG A 147 40.93 37.03 12.62
C ARG A 147 40.98 36.15 11.36
N PRO A 148 39.95 35.34 11.06
CA PRO A 148 39.72 34.83 9.71
C PRO A 148 39.02 35.90 8.85
N ALA A 149 39.50 36.01 7.61
CA ALA A 149 39.03 36.92 6.59
C ALA A 149 37.60 36.62 6.11
N VAL A 150 36.94 37.69 5.69
CA VAL A 150 35.63 37.76 5.06
C VAL A 150 35.60 36.92 3.78
N VAL A 151 34.63 36.01 3.67
CA VAL A 151 34.25 35.36 2.40
C VAL A 151 33.12 36.21 1.78
N PRO A 152 33.25 36.74 0.55
CA PRO A 152 32.18 37.51 -0.08
C PRO A 152 31.07 36.59 -0.61
N THR A 153 29.84 37.01 -0.34
CA THR A 153 28.58 36.52 -0.89
C THR A 153 28.54 36.74 -2.41
N PHE A 154 28.35 35.68 -3.21
CA PHE A 154 28.02 35.81 -4.62
C PHE A 154 26.51 36.05 -4.79
N THR A 155 26.16 37.22 -5.32
CA THR A 155 24.82 37.58 -5.80
C THR A 155 24.79 37.43 -7.33
N PRO A 156 23.88 36.66 -7.94
CA PRO A 156 23.75 36.65 -9.40
C PRO A 156 22.97 37.88 -9.88
N THR A 157 23.68 38.83 -10.48
CA THR A 157 23.09 39.96 -11.21
C THR A 157 22.72 39.50 -12.62
N PHE A 158 21.43 39.32 -12.90
CA PHE A 158 20.92 39.19 -14.27
C PHE A 158 20.90 40.56 -14.94
N ARG A 159 21.63 40.71 -16.05
CA ARG A 159 21.57 41.86 -16.95
C ARG A 159 20.80 41.47 -18.22
N PRO A 160 19.74 42.18 -18.61
CA PRO A 160 19.08 41.95 -19.88
C PRO A 160 19.88 42.62 -21.00
N THR A 161 20.16 41.87 -22.07
CA THR A 161 20.71 42.43 -23.31
C THR A 161 19.61 42.38 -24.36
N HIS A 162 19.03 43.53 -24.66
CA HIS A 162 18.22 43.78 -25.87
C HIS A 162 19.16 44.13 -27.01
N THR A 163 18.99 43.49 -28.17
CA THR A 163 19.52 43.97 -29.47
C THR A 163 18.56 43.50 -30.59
N PRO A 164 18.32 44.31 -31.65
CA PRO A 164 17.00 44.43 -32.28
C PRO A 164 16.82 43.67 -33.60
N SER A 165 15.55 43.62 -34.02
CA SER A 165 15.05 43.22 -35.33
C SER A 165 15.52 44.16 -36.46
N PRO A 166 15.56 43.68 -37.72
CA PRO A 166 14.87 44.44 -38.76
C PRO A 166 14.09 43.60 -39.81
N ARG A 167 13.02 44.22 -40.30
CA ARG A 167 12.25 44.06 -41.56
C ARG A 167 11.94 45.51 -42.02
N PRO A 168 11.73 45.93 -43.30
CA PRO A 168 11.17 45.26 -44.52
C PRO A 168 12.02 45.49 -45.81
N THR A 169 11.70 44.99 -47.02
CA THR A 169 10.79 45.60 -48.03
C THR A 169 10.81 44.81 -49.38
N LEU A 170 9.81 45.11 -50.21
CA LEU A 170 9.13 44.51 -51.37
C LEU A 170 9.80 44.56 -52.79
N THR A 171 9.51 43.51 -53.62
CA THR A 171 9.13 43.40 -55.09
C THR A 171 10.03 44.05 -56.19
N PRO A 172 10.05 43.67 -57.52
CA PRO A 172 9.10 42.88 -58.35
C PRO A 172 9.64 41.87 -59.42
N PHE A 173 8.65 41.18 -60.05
CA PHE A 173 8.53 40.35 -61.29
C PHE A 173 9.32 40.78 -62.55
N PRO A 174 9.48 39.97 -63.66
CA PRO A 174 8.42 39.27 -64.46
C PRO A 174 8.76 37.85 -65.04
N THR A 175 7.79 36.94 -65.17
CA THR A 175 7.01 36.53 -66.38
C THR A 175 7.64 35.42 -67.24
N ASN A 176 6.98 34.26 -67.33
CA ASN A 176 6.30 33.80 -68.55
C ASN A 176 5.53 32.48 -68.33
N THR A 177 4.26 32.50 -68.73
CA THR A 177 3.37 31.36 -68.88
C THR A 177 3.32 30.97 -70.36
N PRO A 178 3.23 29.68 -70.69
CA PRO A 178 2.38 29.28 -71.80
C PRO A 178 1.22 28.37 -71.35
N VAL A 179 0.07 28.67 -71.95
CA VAL A 179 -1.25 28.08 -71.78
C VAL A 179 -1.31 26.68 -72.43
N PRO A 180 -1.98 25.68 -71.82
CA PRO A 180 -2.28 24.41 -72.48
C PRO A 180 -3.62 24.50 -73.26
N PRO A 181 -3.79 23.73 -74.35
CA PRO A 181 -5.04 23.68 -75.10
C PRO A 181 -6.12 22.86 -74.37
N THR A 182 -7.37 23.27 -74.62
CA THR A 182 -8.60 22.59 -74.20
C THR A 182 -9.02 21.59 -75.28
N GLU A 183 -9.14 20.31 -74.95
CA GLU A 183 -9.92 19.32 -75.72
C GLU A 183 -10.76 18.43 -74.76
N THR A 184 -12.09 18.56 -74.92
CA THR A 184 -13.19 17.57 -75.05
C THR A 184 -13.11 16.18 -74.35
N PRO A 185 -14.22 15.67 -73.77
CA PRO A 185 -14.21 14.68 -72.69
C PRO A 185 -14.05 13.22 -73.14
N VAL A 186 -13.27 12.47 -72.36
CA VAL A 186 -13.04 11.01 -72.47
C VAL A 186 -13.93 10.27 -71.45
N PRO A 187 -14.48 9.07 -71.76
CA PRO A 187 -15.44 8.36 -70.91
C PRO A 187 -14.85 7.92 -69.56
N PRO A 188 -15.68 7.65 -68.53
CA PRO A 188 -15.18 7.35 -67.19
C PRO A 188 -14.38 6.04 -67.16
N THR A 189 -13.07 6.17 -66.95
CA THR A 189 -12.20 5.09 -66.51
C THR A 189 -12.68 4.60 -65.15
N ALA A 190 -12.93 3.29 -65.05
CA ALA A 190 -13.34 2.64 -63.82
C ALA A 190 -12.37 2.98 -62.67
N THR A 191 -12.92 3.58 -61.62
CA THR A 191 -12.20 3.83 -60.36
C THR A 191 -11.65 2.50 -59.84
N PRO A 192 -10.36 2.39 -59.47
CA PRO A 192 -9.87 1.20 -58.80
C PRO A 192 -10.65 1.04 -57.48
N VAL A 193 -11.28 -0.11 -57.32
CA VAL A 193 -11.92 -0.50 -56.06
C VAL A 193 -10.84 -0.52 -55.00
N VAL A 194 -10.84 0.48 -54.13
CA VAL A 194 -10.08 0.45 -52.88
C VAL A 194 -10.69 -0.69 -52.07
N VAL A 195 -10.02 -1.83 -52.06
CA VAL A 195 -10.32 -2.91 -51.13
C VAL A 195 -10.02 -2.36 -49.75
N VAL A 196 -11.06 -1.89 -49.06
CA VAL A 196 -11.00 -1.63 -47.63
C VAL A 196 -10.56 -2.96 -46.99
N PRO A 197 -9.40 -3.02 -46.32
CA PRO A 197 -9.03 -4.25 -45.63
C PRO A 197 -10.14 -4.56 -44.64
N THR A 198 -10.73 -5.75 -44.78
CA THR A 198 -11.68 -6.30 -43.83
C THR A 198 -11.05 -6.18 -42.43
N PRO A 199 -11.76 -5.63 -41.42
CA PRO A 199 -11.20 -5.57 -40.08
C PRO A 199 -10.80 -6.97 -39.68
N VAL A 200 -9.49 -7.17 -39.47
CA VAL A 200 -8.96 -8.39 -38.87
C VAL A 200 -9.76 -8.58 -37.58
N PRO A 201 -10.45 -9.73 -37.39
CA PRO A 201 -11.17 -9.96 -36.14
C PRO A 201 -10.18 -9.76 -34.99
N PRO A 202 -10.58 -9.09 -33.88
CA PRO A 202 -9.68 -8.89 -32.77
C PRO A 202 -9.11 -10.24 -32.36
N THR A 203 -7.77 -10.32 -32.34
CA THR A 203 -7.01 -11.45 -31.82
C THR A 203 -7.67 -11.92 -30.51
N PRO A 204 -7.95 -13.22 -30.33
CA PRO A 204 -8.66 -13.71 -29.15
C PRO A 204 -7.94 -13.24 -27.89
N SER A 205 -8.62 -12.42 -27.08
CA SER A 205 -8.06 -11.88 -25.85
C SER A 205 -7.84 -13.02 -24.85
N GLU A 206 -6.59 -13.39 -24.58
CA GLU A 206 -6.26 -14.33 -23.51
C GLU A 206 -6.84 -13.86 -22.18
N THR A 207 -7.39 -14.79 -21.40
CA THR A 207 -7.81 -14.52 -20.01
C THR A 207 -6.75 -15.00 -19.05
N TRP A 208 -6.48 -14.25 -18.00
CA TRP A 208 -5.51 -14.60 -16.96
C TRP A 208 -6.25 -15.01 -15.70
N SER A 209 -5.67 -15.96 -14.96
CA SER A 209 -6.16 -16.35 -13.63
C SER A 209 -5.00 -16.33 -12.66
N VAL A 210 -5.22 -15.71 -11.49
CA VAL A 210 -4.27 -15.74 -10.38
C VAL A 210 -4.60 -16.96 -9.54
N LEU A 211 -3.70 -17.93 -9.57
CA LEU A 211 -3.79 -19.18 -8.81
C LEU A 211 -2.91 -19.07 -7.58
N TYR A 212 -3.28 -19.71 -6.47
CA TYR A 212 -2.43 -19.77 -5.29
C TYR A 212 -2.00 -21.21 -5.04
N PHE A 213 -0.68 -21.44 -5.02
CA PHE A 213 -0.06 -22.70 -4.60
C PHE A 213 0.66 -22.54 -3.28
N LEU A 214 1.22 -23.62 -2.74
CA LEU A 214 1.85 -23.61 -1.43
C LEU A 214 3.38 -23.73 -1.55
N GLY A 215 4.10 -22.94 -0.76
CA GLY A 215 5.55 -23.10 -0.59
C GLY A 215 5.93 -24.35 0.20
N PRO A 216 7.24 -24.58 0.43
CA PRO A 216 7.74 -25.68 1.25
C PRO A 216 7.07 -25.72 2.63
N ASP A 217 6.76 -26.93 3.09
CA ASP A 217 6.03 -27.20 4.35
C ASP A 217 4.69 -26.45 4.49
N LYS A 218 4.11 -25.98 3.36
CA LYS A 218 2.89 -25.15 3.34
C LYS A 218 3.04 -23.83 4.13
N ALA A 219 4.27 -23.33 4.29
CA ALA A 219 4.59 -22.18 5.13
C ALA A 219 4.06 -20.83 4.60
N TYR A 220 3.78 -20.74 3.31
CA TYR A 220 3.26 -19.54 2.65
C TYR A 220 2.55 -19.89 1.35
N TYR A 221 1.72 -18.96 0.88
CA TYR A 221 1.04 -19.03 -0.41
C TYR A 221 1.89 -18.35 -1.49
N VAL A 222 1.97 -18.97 -2.67
CA VAL A 222 2.67 -18.46 -3.85
C VAL A 222 1.65 -18.18 -4.95
N PRO A 223 1.39 -16.90 -5.29
CA PRO A 223 0.52 -16.56 -6.41
C PRO A 223 1.20 -16.84 -7.75
N VAL A 224 0.47 -17.41 -8.70
CA VAL A 224 0.94 -17.74 -10.06
C VAL A 224 -0.10 -17.24 -11.06
N ILE A 225 0.35 -16.52 -12.08
CA ILE A 225 -0.54 -15.99 -13.12
C ILE A 225 -0.52 -16.95 -14.30
N ARG A 226 -1.57 -17.75 -14.46
CA ARG A 226 -1.69 -18.67 -15.59
C ARG A 226 -2.52 -18.04 -16.70
N ARG A 227 -2.00 -18.06 -17.93
CA ARG A 227 -2.73 -17.62 -19.11
C ARG A 227 -3.49 -18.77 -19.77
N GLY A 228 -4.60 -18.45 -20.42
CA GLY A 228 -5.15 -19.37 -21.39
C GLY A 228 -6.29 -18.81 -22.23
N PRO A 229 -6.92 -19.70 -23.03
CA PRO A 229 -7.99 -19.32 -23.93
C PRO A 229 -9.12 -18.56 -23.22
N PRO A 230 -9.71 -17.54 -23.88
CA PRO A 230 -10.86 -16.84 -23.34
C PRO A 230 -12.00 -17.81 -23.00
N THR A 231 -12.62 -17.58 -21.85
CA THR A 231 -13.76 -18.36 -21.36
C THR A 231 -14.72 -17.44 -20.60
N VAL A 232 -16.01 -17.78 -20.65
CA VAL A 232 -17.03 -17.12 -19.82
C VAL A 232 -16.88 -17.55 -18.34
N GLY A 233 -16.42 -18.78 -18.09
CA GLY A 233 -16.28 -19.36 -16.75
C GLY A 233 -14.89 -19.15 -16.14
N VAL A 234 -14.42 -17.91 -16.01
CA VAL A 234 -13.05 -17.62 -15.50
C VAL A 234 -12.81 -18.15 -14.08
N ALA A 235 -13.82 -18.13 -13.20
CA ALA A 235 -13.71 -18.68 -11.85
C ALA A 235 -13.61 -20.22 -11.87
N ARG A 236 -14.43 -20.88 -12.71
CA ARG A 236 -14.38 -22.33 -12.92
C ARG A 236 -13.00 -22.76 -13.41
N ARG A 237 -12.51 -22.09 -14.45
CA ARG A 237 -11.17 -22.31 -15.00
C ARG A 237 -10.11 -22.19 -13.92
N ALA A 238 -10.14 -21.14 -13.09
CA ALA A 238 -9.14 -20.96 -12.04
C ALA A 238 -9.10 -22.15 -11.07
N VAL A 239 -10.26 -22.66 -10.64
CA VAL A 239 -10.33 -23.84 -9.75
C VAL A 239 -9.88 -25.11 -10.45
N GLU A 240 -10.27 -25.32 -11.72
CA GLU A 240 -9.81 -26.46 -12.52
C GLU A 240 -8.28 -26.46 -12.71
N GLU A 241 -7.68 -25.30 -12.94
CA GLU A 241 -6.23 -25.14 -13.04
C GLU A 241 -5.52 -25.37 -11.69
N MET A 242 -6.16 -25.02 -10.58
CA MET A 242 -5.66 -25.36 -9.23
C MET A 242 -5.76 -26.86 -8.93
N ILE A 243 -6.84 -27.54 -9.38
CA ILE A 243 -6.98 -29.01 -9.33
C ILE A 243 -5.88 -29.68 -10.15
N ALA A 244 -5.61 -29.17 -11.36
CA ALA A 244 -4.51 -29.66 -12.20
C ALA A 244 -3.16 -29.54 -11.47
N GLY A 245 -2.98 -28.45 -10.72
CA GLY A 245 -1.84 -28.22 -9.84
C GLY A 245 -0.72 -27.40 -10.48
N PRO A 246 0.42 -27.29 -9.78
CA PRO A 246 1.63 -26.64 -10.30
C PRO A 246 2.14 -27.32 -11.58
N ARG A 247 2.78 -26.55 -12.47
CA ARG A 247 3.37 -27.13 -13.69
C ARG A 247 4.49 -28.13 -13.38
N PRO A 248 4.72 -29.15 -14.23
CA PRO A 248 5.85 -30.06 -14.08
C PRO A 248 7.18 -29.31 -13.94
N GLY A 249 8.01 -29.75 -12.99
CA GLY A 249 9.29 -29.11 -12.68
C GLY A 249 9.20 -27.90 -11.73
N SER A 250 8.00 -27.54 -11.27
CA SER A 250 7.80 -26.62 -10.14
C SER A 250 7.98 -27.37 -8.81
N ASN A 251 8.62 -26.73 -7.83
CA ASN A 251 8.70 -27.23 -6.45
C ASN A 251 7.56 -26.72 -5.55
N LEU A 252 6.56 -26.05 -6.14
CA LEU A 252 5.37 -25.63 -5.40
C LEU A 252 4.52 -26.86 -5.05
N LEU A 253 3.91 -26.84 -3.88
CA LEU A 253 2.98 -27.85 -3.42
C LEU A 253 1.56 -27.52 -3.90
N ARG A 254 0.76 -28.56 -4.14
CA ARG A 254 -0.65 -28.44 -4.50
C ARG A 254 -1.45 -27.70 -3.42
N SER A 255 -2.37 -26.85 -3.85
CA SER A 255 -3.37 -26.20 -2.99
C SER A 255 -4.72 -26.91 -3.00
N ILE A 256 -4.99 -27.73 -4.01
CA ILE A 256 -6.13 -28.65 -4.03
C ILE A 256 -5.57 -30.08 -4.08
N PRO A 257 -5.94 -30.97 -3.14
CA PRO A 257 -5.38 -32.31 -3.05
C PRO A 257 -5.74 -33.16 -4.29
N GLU A 258 -4.90 -34.15 -4.59
CA GLU A 258 -5.18 -35.11 -5.67
C GLU A 258 -6.45 -35.90 -5.38
N GLY A 259 -7.24 -36.15 -6.41
CA GLY A 259 -8.53 -36.85 -6.31
C GLY A 259 -9.72 -35.92 -6.05
N MET A 260 -9.52 -34.63 -5.81
CA MET A 260 -10.62 -33.66 -5.71
C MET A 260 -11.20 -33.31 -7.08
N GLY A 261 -12.51 -33.44 -7.24
CA GLY A 261 -13.27 -33.01 -8.41
C GLY A 261 -14.14 -31.79 -8.14
N LEU A 262 -14.29 -30.93 -9.15
CA LEU A 262 -15.20 -29.79 -9.14
C LEU A 262 -16.56 -30.20 -9.71
N VAL A 263 -17.60 -30.21 -8.87
CA VAL A 263 -18.98 -30.50 -9.27
C VAL A 263 -19.59 -29.26 -9.92
N ASP A 264 -19.65 -28.14 -9.19
CA ASP A 264 -20.22 -26.90 -9.69
C ASP A 264 -19.55 -25.65 -9.11
N ILE A 265 -19.74 -24.51 -9.78
CA ILE A 265 -19.29 -23.21 -9.31
C ILE A 265 -20.16 -22.10 -9.88
N TYR A 266 -20.62 -21.20 -9.00
CA TYR A 266 -21.45 -20.06 -9.39
C TYR A 266 -21.30 -18.89 -8.42
N ILE A 267 -21.58 -17.68 -8.89
CA ILE A 267 -21.49 -16.46 -8.08
C ILE A 267 -22.89 -15.90 -7.87
N ARG A 268 -23.25 -15.60 -6.62
CA ARG A 268 -24.47 -14.88 -6.25
C ARG A 268 -24.16 -13.85 -5.17
N GLU A 269 -24.60 -12.61 -5.38
CA GLU A 269 -24.51 -11.53 -4.39
C GLU A 269 -23.12 -11.37 -3.75
N GLY A 270 -22.07 -11.43 -4.58
CA GLY A 270 -20.69 -11.29 -4.10
C GLY A 270 -20.10 -12.52 -3.41
N THR A 271 -20.82 -13.65 -3.37
CA THR A 271 -20.34 -14.92 -2.82
C THR A 271 -20.18 -15.94 -3.95
N CYS A 272 -18.99 -16.52 -4.08
CA CYS A 272 -18.72 -17.62 -4.98
C CYS A 272 -18.98 -18.94 -4.25
N TYR A 273 -19.93 -19.72 -4.73
CA TYR A 273 -20.21 -21.07 -4.26
C TYR A 273 -19.35 -22.02 -5.08
N VAL A 274 -18.54 -22.84 -4.42
CA VAL A 274 -17.66 -23.83 -5.06
C VAL A 274 -18.00 -25.20 -4.48
N ASP A 275 -18.51 -26.07 -5.33
CA ASP A 275 -18.99 -27.41 -4.96
C ASP A 275 -18.00 -28.47 -5.39
N PHE A 276 -17.45 -29.18 -4.42
CA PHE A 276 -16.53 -30.27 -4.63
C PHE A 276 -17.21 -31.62 -4.37
N ASP A 277 -16.65 -32.69 -4.92
CA ASP A 277 -17.14 -34.05 -4.69
C ASP A 277 -16.71 -34.64 -3.32
N HIS A 278 -15.59 -34.15 -2.78
CA HIS A 278 -15.01 -34.56 -1.51
C HIS A 278 -14.81 -33.38 -0.55
N ARG A 279 -14.58 -33.68 0.73
CA ARG A 279 -14.02 -32.68 1.65
C ARG A 279 -12.49 -32.64 1.49
N PHE A 280 -11.87 -31.52 1.84
CA PHE A 280 -10.40 -31.43 1.85
C PHE A 280 -9.78 -32.41 2.85
N GLU A 281 -10.41 -32.60 4.01
CA GLU A 281 -9.95 -33.49 5.08
C GLU A 281 -9.92 -34.96 4.64
N ASP A 282 -10.85 -35.36 3.79
CA ASP A 282 -10.96 -36.73 3.28
C ASP A 282 -9.75 -37.10 2.41
N LEU A 283 -9.07 -36.10 1.85
CA LEU A 283 -7.90 -36.24 0.99
C LEU A 283 -6.60 -35.77 1.68
N GLY A 284 -6.60 -35.67 3.01
CA GLY A 284 -5.42 -35.30 3.80
C GLY A 284 -5.00 -33.82 3.71
N ALA A 285 -5.89 -32.95 3.22
CA ALA A 285 -5.69 -31.51 3.17
C ALA A 285 -6.44 -30.78 4.31
N GLY A 286 -6.08 -29.53 4.57
CA GLY A 286 -6.64 -28.74 5.66
C GLY A 286 -7.06 -27.33 5.24
N SER A 287 -7.17 -26.46 6.23
CA SER A 287 -7.62 -25.08 6.05
C SER A 287 -6.64 -24.24 5.23
N THR A 288 -5.35 -24.57 5.24
CA THR A 288 -4.33 -23.92 4.43
C THR A 288 -4.62 -24.12 2.94
N GLU A 289 -4.84 -25.35 2.50
CA GLU A 289 -5.23 -25.69 1.14
C GLU A 289 -6.53 -25.02 0.72
N ALA A 290 -7.58 -25.17 1.53
CA ALA A 290 -8.88 -24.56 1.25
C ALA A 290 -8.80 -23.02 1.17
N MET A 291 -7.98 -22.38 2.01
CA MET A 291 -7.77 -20.92 1.98
C MET A 291 -7.15 -20.47 0.66
N ALA A 292 -6.27 -21.25 0.02
CA ALA A 292 -5.73 -20.90 -1.29
C ALA A 292 -6.84 -20.74 -2.35
N VAL A 293 -7.91 -21.54 -2.28
CA VAL A 293 -9.09 -21.41 -3.15
C VAL A 293 -9.82 -20.09 -2.86
N VAL A 294 -9.96 -19.73 -1.58
CA VAL A 294 -10.53 -18.42 -1.19
C VAL A 294 -9.68 -17.28 -1.76
N LEU A 295 -8.36 -17.38 -1.64
CA LEU A 295 -7.44 -16.36 -2.17
C LEU A 295 -7.60 -16.21 -3.68
N ALA A 296 -7.58 -17.30 -4.44
CA ALA A 296 -7.72 -17.26 -5.90
C ALA A 296 -9.09 -16.70 -6.35
N LEU A 297 -10.18 -17.16 -5.74
CA LEU A 297 -11.53 -16.72 -6.13
C LEU A 297 -11.81 -15.28 -5.72
N THR A 298 -11.17 -14.76 -4.67
CA THR A 298 -11.31 -13.35 -4.25
C THR A 298 -10.42 -12.38 -5.02
N GLU A 299 -9.63 -12.86 -5.99
CA GLU A 299 -8.97 -11.99 -6.98
C GLU A 299 -9.97 -11.44 -8.00
N PHE A 300 -11.12 -12.11 -8.18
CA PHE A 300 -12.20 -11.60 -9.02
C PHE A 300 -12.93 -10.46 -8.28
N PRO A 301 -12.99 -9.23 -8.82
CA PRO A 301 -13.58 -8.08 -8.12
C PRO A 301 -15.06 -8.26 -7.74
N THR A 302 -15.76 -9.18 -8.41
CA THR A 302 -17.16 -9.52 -8.13
C THR A 302 -17.33 -10.52 -6.98
N VAL A 303 -16.24 -11.08 -6.43
CA VAL A 303 -16.26 -12.10 -5.38
C VAL A 303 -15.63 -11.54 -4.10
N GLN A 304 -16.42 -11.47 -3.04
CA GLN A 304 -16.01 -10.99 -1.71
C GLN A 304 -15.78 -12.15 -0.74
N ARG A 305 -16.53 -13.25 -0.92
CA ARG A 305 -16.49 -14.45 -0.07
C ARG A 305 -16.65 -15.71 -0.89
N VAL A 306 -16.24 -16.84 -0.32
CA VAL A 306 -16.37 -18.17 -0.91
C VAL A 306 -17.15 -19.07 0.04
N GLN A 307 -18.22 -19.69 -0.47
CA GLN A 307 -18.93 -20.76 0.21
C GLN A 307 -18.46 -22.09 -0.36
N PHE A 308 -17.87 -22.95 0.47
CA PHE A 308 -17.59 -24.32 0.08
C PHE A 308 -18.87 -25.15 0.16
N LEU A 309 -19.07 -26.03 -0.82
CA LEU A 309 -20.10 -27.06 -0.83
C LEU A 309 -19.42 -28.41 -1.07
N VAL A 310 -20.01 -29.47 -0.55
CA VAL A 310 -19.63 -30.85 -0.86
C VAL A 310 -20.87 -31.61 -1.29
N ASN A 311 -20.94 -31.96 -2.57
CA ASN A 311 -22.13 -32.52 -3.23
C ASN A 311 -23.40 -31.71 -2.93
N GLY A 312 -23.30 -30.38 -3.04
CA GLY A 312 -24.38 -29.42 -2.79
C GLY A 312 -24.66 -29.09 -1.32
N ALA A 313 -24.05 -29.81 -0.36
CA ALA A 313 -24.21 -29.53 1.06
C ALA A 313 -23.18 -28.48 1.55
N PRO A 314 -23.57 -27.44 2.30
CA PRO A 314 -22.62 -26.45 2.82
C PRO A 314 -21.51 -27.04 3.69
N ALA A 315 -20.28 -26.64 3.38
CA ALA A 315 -19.08 -26.91 4.16
C ALA A 315 -18.37 -25.59 4.48
N GLY A 316 -17.69 -25.53 5.63
CA GLY A 316 -16.78 -24.43 5.92
C GLY A 316 -15.33 -24.82 5.66
N LEU A 317 -14.41 -23.99 6.14
CA LEU A 317 -13.01 -24.36 6.16
C LEU A 317 -12.80 -25.63 7.00
N PRO A 318 -11.88 -26.52 6.58
CA PRO A 318 -11.47 -27.65 7.38
C PRO A 318 -11.14 -27.27 8.82
N GLY A 319 -11.76 -27.94 9.78
CA GLY A 319 -11.55 -27.72 11.22
C GLY A 319 -12.16 -26.44 11.81
N SER A 320 -12.93 -25.64 11.05
CA SER A 320 -13.51 -24.38 11.57
C SER A 320 -14.69 -24.57 12.54
N GLY A 321 -15.39 -25.70 12.44
CA GLY A 321 -16.62 -25.97 13.19
C GLY A 321 -17.86 -25.18 12.74
N ASN A 322 -17.79 -24.43 11.64
CA ASN A 322 -18.94 -23.73 11.03
C ASN A 322 -18.95 -23.92 9.51
N THR A 323 -20.06 -23.57 8.86
CA THR A 323 -20.26 -23.72 7.40
C THR A 323 -20.45 -22.39 6.68
N GLU A 324 -20.08 -21.28 7.32
CA GLU A 324 -20.31 -19.94 6.77
C GLU A 324 -19.36 -19.62 5.61
N PRO A 325 -19.76 -18.73 4.67
CA PRO A 325 -18.87 -18.30 3.60
C PRO A 325 -17.66 -17.53 4.14
N VAL A 326 -16.49 -17.85 3.60
CA VAL A 326 -15.19 -17.35 4.06
C VAL A 326 -14.75 -16.18 3.18
N GLY A 327 -14.40 -15.05 3.81
CA GLY A 327 -13.83 -13.90 3.12
C GLY A 327 -12.30 -13.96 2.99
N ARG A 328 -11.75 -13.10 2.12
CA ARG A 328 -10.30 -12.91 2.02
C ARG A 328 -9.73 -12.38 3.35
N PRO A 329 -8.67 -12.98 3.90
CA PRO A 329 -8.00 -12.43 5.08
C PRO A 329 -7.40 -11.05 4.77
N ARG A 330 -7.30 -10.19 5.80
CA ARG A 330 -6.71 -8.85 5.64
C ARG A 330 -5.27 -8.89 5.15
N TYR A 331 -4.48 -9.85 5.61
CA TYR A 331 -3.10 -10.06 5.21
C TYR A 331 -2.90 -11.52 4.81
N VAL A 332 -2.27 -11.73 3.66
CA VAL A 332 -1.79 -13.03 3.18
C VAL A 332 -0.31 -13.12 3.49
N ASN A 333 0.18 -14.30 3.89
CA ASN A 333 1.58 -14.50 4.29
C ASN A 333 2.01 -13.45 5.33
N PHE A 334 1.30 -13.35 6.44
CA PHE A 334 1.57 -12.36 7.47
C PHE A 334 2.62 -12.84 8.47
N GLU A 335 3.56 -11.99 8.85
CA GLU A 335 4.50 -12.25 9.94
C GLU A 335 4.70 -11.05 10.87
N ASN A 336 4.94 -11.34 12.15
CA ASN A 336 5.24 -10.34 13.19
C ASN A 336 6.50 -10.74 13.97
N PRO A 337 7.69 -10.76 13.33
CA PRO A 337 8.92 -11.25 13.96
C PRO A 337 9.37 -10.40 15.15
N TYR A 338 8.93 -9.15 15.21
CA TYR A 338 9.25 -8.20 16.28
C TYR A 338 8.23 -8.18 17.42
N ASN A 339 7.18 -9.02 17.34
CA ASN A 339 6.09 -9.08 18.32
C ASN A 339 5.46 -7.71 18.64
N LEU A 340 5.24 -6.90 17.61
CA LEU A 340 4.74 -5.53 17.74
C LEU A 340 3.21 -5.48 17.78
N ALA A 341 2.67 -4.54 18.55
CA ALA A 341 1.25 -4.21 18.55
C ALA A 341 0.87 -3.42 17.28
N PRO A 342 -0.39 -3.50 16.79
CA PRO A 342 -0.82 -2.78 15.60
C PRO A 342 -0.63 -1.26 15.63
N GLU A 343 -0.78 -0.63 16.78
CA GLU A 343 -0.67 0.81 17.01
C GLU A 343 0.76 1.35 16.89
N ASP A 344 1.76 0.51 17.16
CA ASP A 344 3.18 0.88 17.16
C ASP A 344 3.91 0.45 15.88
N SER A 345 3.15 0.04 14.86
CA SER A 345 3.70 -0.63 13.69
C SER A 345 3.09 -0.21 12.37
N VAL A 346 3.81 -0.54 11.30
CA VAL A 346 3.30 -0.52 9.93
C VAL A 346 3.47 -1.92 9.32
N ALA A 347 2.55 -2.29 8.42
CA ALA A 347 2.62 -3.53 7.67
C ALA A 347 3.22 -3.24 6.29
N LEU A 348 4.35 -3.87 5.97
CA LEU A 348 5.05 -3.73 4.69
C LEU A 348 4.89 -4.99 3.87
N THR A 349 4.58 -4.85 2.58
CA THR A 349 4.59 -5.96 1.62
C THR A 349 6.00 -6.12 1.06
N LEU A 350 6.66 -7.21 1.40
CA LEU A 350 7.98 -7.59 0.92
C LEU A 350 7.83 -8.73 -0.10
N TYR A 351 8.85 -8.94 -0.93
CA TYR A 351 8.87 -10.04 -1.89
C TYR A 351 10.12 -10.91 -1.66
N PHE A 352 9.92 -12.20 -1.40
CA PHE A 352 10.98 -13.19 -1.25
C PHE A 352 10.88 -14.27 -2.33
N LEU A 353 11.96 -15.02 -2.52
CA LEU A 353 12.02 -16.10 -3.49
C LEU A 353 11.79 -17.45 -2.82
N THR A 354 11.19 -18.39 -3.55
CA THR A 354 11.20 -19.80 -3.20
C THR A 354 12.65 -20.35 -3.18
N PRO A 355 12.96 -21.43 -2.44
CA PRO A 355 14.34 -21.94 -2.31
C PRO A 355 15.02 -22.36 -3.61
N ASP A 356 14.22 -22.69 -4.62
CA ASP A 356 14.69 -23.02 -5.97
C ASP A 356 14.97 -21.79 -6.85
N GLY A 357 14.73 -20.59 -6.35
CA GLY A 357 14.95 -19.34 -7.08
C GLY A 357 14.04 -19.15 -8.28
N ARG A 358 12.85 -19.78 -8.30
CA ARG A 358 11.94 -19.74 -9.46
C ARG A 358 10.76 -18.78 -9.30
N HIS A 359 10.22 -18.65 -8.10
CA HIS A 359 9.00 -17.89 -7.86
C HIS A 359 9.21 -16.82 -6.79
N LEU A 360 8.57 -15.66 -6.98
CA LEU A 360 8.44 -14.63 -5.96
C LEU A 360 7.14 -14.84 -5.19
N PHE A 361 7.13 -14.57 -3.89
CA PHE A 361 5.90 -14.52 -3.12
C PHE A 361 5.86 -13.30 -2.21
N PRO A 362 4.69 -12.64 -2.08
CA PRO A 362 4.55 -11.51 -1.19
C PRO A 362 4.48 -11.99 0.25
N ILE A 363 5.04 -11.21 1.17
CA ILE A 363 4.90 -11.41 2.61
C ILE A 363 4.55 -10.07 3.24
N VAL A 364 3.58 -10.07 4.16
CA VAL A 364 3.23 -8.87 4.91
C VAL A 364 3.97 -8.93 6.24
N ARG A 365 5.06 -8.17 6.36
CA ARG A 365 5.83 -8.07 7.59
C ARG A 365 5.37 -6.87 8.41
N ARG A 366 5.02 -7.11 9.67
CA ARG A 366 4.83 -6.03 10.65
C ARG A 366 6.18 -5.55 11.16
N VAL A 367 6.43 -4.25 11.06
CA VAL A 367 7.68 -3.59 11.48
C VAL A 367 7.40 -2.37 12.35
N PRO A 368 8.39 -1.85 13.11
CA PRO A 368 8.22 -0.63 13.88
C PRO A 368 7.70 0.51 13.01
N PHE A 369 6.80 1.34 13.56
CA PHE A 369 6.20 2.44 12.83
C PHE A 369 7.28 3.33 12.17
N THR A 370 7.07 3.66 10.90
CA THR A 370 7.97 4.53 10.15
C THR A 370 7.21 5.29 9.07
N LEU A 371 7.61 6.53 8.83
CA LEU A 371 7.12 7.32 7.71
C LEU A 371 7.86 6.98 6.40
N GLY A 372 9.08 6.43 6.50
CA GLY A 372 9.92 6.06 5.37
C GLY A 372 9.63 4.65 4.86
N THR A 373 8.37 4.34 4.52
CA THR A 373 7.94 2.98 4.17
C THR A 373 8.69 2.39 2.99
N GLY A 374 9.04 3.19 1.98
CA GLY A 374 9.84 2.72 0.84
C GLY A 374 11.25 2.28 1.23
N ARG A 375 11.95 3.09 2.06
CA ARG A 375 13.28 2.74 2.57
C ARG A 375 13.20 1.49 3.45
N ALA A 376 12.26 1.47 4.39
CA ALA A 376 12.07 0.35 5.31
C ALA A 376 11.74 -0.96 4.57
N THR A 377 10.95 -0.89 3.49
CA THR A 377 10.62 -2.08 2.67
C THR A 377 11.87 -2.72 2.08
N ILE A 378 12.77 -1.91 1.50
CA ILE A 378 14.03 -2.42 0.94
C ILE A 378 14.95 -2.92 2.05
N GLU A 379 15.07 -2.19 3.17
CA GLU A 379 15.88 -2.61 4.32
C GLU A 379 15.42 -3.97 4.89
N GLU A 380 14.11 -4.20 4.98
CA GLU A 380 13.55 -5.48 5.42
C GLU A 380 13.77 -6.61 4.42
N MET A 381 13.74 -6.31 3.12
CA MET A 381 14.10 -7.28 2.08
C MET A 381 15.60 -7.63 2.13
N ILE A 382 16.48 -6.66 2.40
CA ILE A 382 17.93 -6.88 2.59
C ILE A 382 18.19 -7.74 3.84
N LYS A 383 17.47 -7.49 4.95
CA LYS A 383 17.52 -8.34 6.15
C LYS A 383 17.12 -9.79 5.85
N GLY A 384 16.29 -9.99 4.83
CA GLY A 384 15.88 -11.30 4.35
C GLY A 384 14.68 -11.89 5.10
N PRO A 385 14.40 -13.19 4.87
CA PRO A 385 13.31 -13.92 5.52
C PRO A 385 13.49 -13.99 7.05
N SER A 386 12.38 -14.02 7.79
CA SER A 386 12.42 -14.21 9.24
C SER A 386 12.87 -15.63 9.62
N ALA A 387 13.17 -15.85 10.90
CA ALA A 387 13.53 -17.17 11.41
C ALA A 387 12.47 -18.25 11.10
N ALA A 388 11.18 -17.88 11.02
CA ALA A 388 10.10 -18.81 10.68
C ALA A 388 10.23 -19.36 9.24
N LEU A 389 10.87 -18.61 8.35
CA LEU A 389 11.09 -18.96 6.94
C LEU A 389 12.52 -19.40 6.64
N GLN A 390 13.33 -19.63 7.67
CA GLN A 390 14.69 -20.11 7.49
C GLN A 390 14.71 -21.43 6.70
N GLY A 391 15.51 -21.47 5.63
CA GLY A 391 15.59 -22.62 4.72
C GLY A 391 14.39 -22.78 3.78
N ARG A 392 13.32 -21.99 3.93
CA ARG A 392 12.10 -22.04 3.13
C ARG A 392 11.96 -20.87 2.17
N ALA A 393 12.78 -19.84 2.31
CA ALA A 393 12.76 -18.65 1.46
C ALA A 393 14.17 -18.09 1.27
N LEU A 394 14.37 -17.38 0.17
CA LEU A 394 15.62 -16.68 -0.13
C LEU A 394 15.37 -15.16 -0.22
N SER A 395 16.37 -14.39 0.22
CA SER A 395 16.40 -12.95 0.00
C SER A 395 16.59 -12.65 -1.50
N PRO A 396 15.87 -11.67 -2.07
CA PRO A 396 16.16 -11.19 -3.43
C PRO A 396 17.47 -10.42 -3.51
N PHE A 397 17.97 -9.89 -2.39
CA PHE A 397 19.11 -8.96 -2.36
C PHE A 397 20.30 -9.54 -1.58
N PRO A 398 21.54 -9.29 -2.03
CA PRO A 398 22.73 -9.50 -1.22
C PRO A 398 22.66 -8.73 0.09
N ALA A 399 23.08 -9.35 1.20
CA ALA A 399 22.93 -8.80 2.55
C ALA A 399 23.74 -7.51 2.79
N ASP A 400 24.76 -7.26 1.98
CA ASP A 400 25.62 -6.06 2.00
C ASP A 400 25.14 -4.95 1.03
N THR A 401 24.00 -5.15 0.37
CA THR A 401 23.34 -4.08 -0.42
C THR A 401 23.01 -2.90 0.49
N GLN A 402 23.34 -1.69 0.05
CA GLN A 402 23.03 -0.45 0.75
C GLN A 402 22.15 0.45 -0.10
N ILE A 403 21.22 1.16 0.54
CA ILE A 403 20.39 2.17 -0.10
C ILE A 403 21.12 3.51 -0.03
N ARG A 404 21.63 3.97 -1.16
CA ARG A 404 22.33 5.26 -1.30
C ARG A 404 21.33 6.41 -1.34
N SER A 405 20.27 6.28 -2.15
CA SER A 405 19.16 7.23 -2.17
C SER A 405 17.84 6.55 -2.49
N ILE A 406 16.75 7.12 -1.97
CA ILE A 406 15.40 6.73 -2.34
C ILE A 406 14.49 7.94 -2.24
N TYR A 407 13.74 8.21 -3.30
CA TYR A 407 12.76 9.28 -3.31
C TYR A 407 11.65 8.97 -4.32
N ARG A 408 10.54 9.67 -4.17
CA ARG A 408 9.40 9.59 -5.08
C ARG A 408 9.34 10.87 -5.90
N ASP A 409 9.12 10.72 -7.20
CA ASP A 409 8.69 11.82 -8.07
C ASP A 409 7.53 11.33 -8.96
N GLY A 410 6.38 12.00 -8.85
CA GLY A 410 5.13 11.60 -9.48
C GLY A 410 4.68 10.17 -9.12
N ASP A 411 4.56 9.33 -10.15
CA ASP A 411 4.16 7.92 -10.06
C ASP A 411 5.36 6.95 -10.02
N THR A 412 6.58 7.47 -9.84
CA THR A 412 7.83 6.72 -9.94
C THR A 412 8.63 6.79 -8.64
N MET A 413 9.10 5.63 -8.18
CA MET A 413 10.11 5.51 -7.12
C MET A 413 11.49 5.43 -7.73
N TYR A 414 12.39 6.33 -7.34
CA TYR A 414 13.79 6.30 -7.74
C TYR A 414 14.59 5.69 -6.59
N VAL A 415 15.36 4.65 -6.90
CA VAL A 415 16.14 3.90 -5.93
C VAL A 415 17.58 3.81 -6.44
N ASP A 416 18.53 4.34 -5.66
CA ASP A 416 19.97 4.17 -5.91
C ASP A 416 20.56 3.22 -4.86
N LEU A 417 21.20 2.15 -5.33
CA LEU A 417 21.76 1.09 -4.50
C LEU A 417 23.29 1.04 -4.64
N SER A 418 23.96 0.42 -3.67
CA SER A 418 25.39 0.13 -3.77
C SER A 418 25.68 -0.95 -4.83
N SER A 419 26.92 -1.00 -5.30
CA SER A 419 27.42 -2.02 -6.24
C SER A 419 27.20 -3.46 -5.79
N ALA A 420 27.04 -3.72 -4.49
CA ALA A 420 26.70 -5.03 -3.94
C ALA A 420 25.43 -5.62 -4.56
N PHE A 421 24.44 -4.80 -4.94
CA PHE A 421 23.21 -5.26 -5.60
C PHE A 421 23.49 -6.02 -6.92
N LEU A 422 24.59 -5.68 -7.62
CA LEU A 422 24.98 -6.34 -8.86
C LEU A 422 25.35 -7.81 -8.68
N ASN A 423 25.62 -8.24 -7.44
CA ASN A 423 25.95 -9.62 -7.08
C ASN A 423 24.71 -10.45 -6.69
N ALA A 424 23.50 -9.97 -6.98
CA ALA A 424 22.28 -10.73 -6.72
C ALA A 424 22.35 -12.12 -7.38
N ALA A 425 22.06 -13.17 -6.61
CA ALA A 425 22.07 -14.55 -7.11
C ALA A 425 21.04 -14.78 -8.24
N TYR A 426 19.95 -14.01 -8.22
CA TYR A 426 18.88 -14.04 -9.21
C TYR A 426 18.57 -12.62 -9.71
N PRO A 427 19.39 -12.05 -10.62
CA PRO A 427 19.30 -10.63 -10.99
C PRO A 427 17.91 -10.17 -11.45
N ASP A 428 17.28 -10.90 -12.36
CA ASP A 428 15.95 -10.56 -12.88
C ASP A 428 14.86 -10.60 -11.79
N LEU A 429 14.89 -11.62 -10.91
CA LEU A 429 13.95 -11.71 -9.80
C LEU A 429 14.21 -10.66 -8.72
N ALA A 430 15.47 -10.27 -8.50
CA ALA A 430 15.81 -9.17 -7.59
C ALA A 430 15.19 -7.85 -8.07
N VAL A 431 15.33 -7.54 -9.36
CA VAL A 431 14.69 -6.37 -9.97
C VAL A 431 13.17 -6.46 -9.84
N LYS A 432 12.56 -7.58 -10.23
CA LYS A 432 11.12 -7.76 -10.14
C LYS A 432 10.60 -7.62 -8.71
N ALA A 433 11.29 -8.21 -7.72
CA ALA A 433 10.96 -8.09 -6.32
C ALA A 433 10.97 -6.61 -5.85
N LEU A 434 12.00 -5.86 -6.25
CA LEU A 434 12.10 -4.43 -5.92
C LEU A 434 10.96 -3.63 -6.57
N VAL A 435 10.70 -3.83 -7.87
CA VAL A 435 9.64 -3.10 -8.59
C VAL A 435 8.26 -3.45 -8.03
N LEU A 436 8.00 -4.72 -7.73
CA LEU A 436 6.76 -5.17 -7.09
C LEU A 436 6.57 -4.52 -5.72
N ALA A 437 7.61 -4.53 -4.88
CA ALA A 437 7.59 -3.90 -3.57
C ALA A 437 7.33 -2.39 -3.65
N MET A 438 8.01 -1.69 -4.57
CA MET A 438 7.84 -0.24 -4.76
C MET A 438 6.45 0.11 -5.29
N THR A 439 5.89 -0.69 -6.20
CA THR A 439 4.55 -0.46 -6.75
C THR A 439 3.42 -0.89 -5.80
N ASP A 440 3.71 -1.68 -4.77
CA ASP A 440 2.80 -1.97 -3.65
C ASP A 440 2.83 -0.90 -2.56
N LEU A 441 3.79 0.02 -2.58
CA LEU A 441 3.78 1.16 -1.67
C LEU A 441 2.54 2.02 -2.00
N THR A 442 1.58 2.03 -1.07
CA THR A 442 0.37 2.87 -1.09
C THR A 442 -0.60 2.60 -2.26
N PRO A 443 -1.41 1.51 -2.19
CA PRO A 443 -2.53 1.33 -3.12
C PRO A 443 -3.59 2.45 -3.01
N ASP A 444 -3.64 3.18 -1.89
CA ASP A 444 -4.65 4.21 -1.61
C ASP A 444 -4.17 5.66 -1.86
N ALA A 445 -2.95 5.87 -2.37
CA ALA A 445 -2.49 7.21 -2.75
C ALA A 445 -3.15 7.65 -4.08
N PRO A 446 -3.59 8.91 -4.24
CA PRO A 446 -4.35 9.37 -5.42
C PRO A 446 -3.69 9.15 -6.79
N GLN A 447 -2.37 8.90 -6.82
CA GLN A 447 -1.62 8.58 -8.05
C GLN A 447 -0.83 7.27 -7.96
N GLY A 448 -0.97 6.51 -6.85
CA GLY A 448 -0.24 5.26 -6.60
C GLY A 448 1.27 5.37 -6.84
N ILE A 449 1.97 4.25 -6.90
CA ILE A 449 3.28 4.15 -7.53
C ILE A 449 3.14 3.13 -8.65
N ARG A 450 3.42 3.56 -9.88
CA ARG A 450 3.28 2.73 -11.08
C ARG A 450 4.61 2.19 -11.58
N TYR A 451 5.68 2.90 -11.27
CA TYR A 451 7.01 2.59 -11.76
C TYR A 451 8.06 2.65 -10.66
N ALA A 452 9.15 1.92 -10.86
CA ALA A 452 10.39 2.12 -10.14
C ALA A 452 11.55 2.25 -11.14
N GLN A 453 12.46 3.18 -10.89
CA GLN A 453 13.72 3.29 -11.61
C GLN A 453 14.85 2.95 -10.66
N ILE A 454 15.73 2.07 -11.13
CA ILE A 454 16.83 1.52 -10.32
C ILE A 454 18.15 2.03 -10.87
N SER A 455 18.99 2.50 -9.96
CA SER A 455 20.35 2.94 -10.23
C SER A 455 21.29 2.21 -9.28
N VAL A 456 22.53 2.01 -9.71
CA VAL A 456 23.60 1.46 -8.90
C VAL A 456 24.78 2.43 -9.01
N GLU A 457 25.29 2.87 -7.87
CA GLU A 457 26.37 3.88 -7.80
C GLU A 457 26.04 5.16 -8.60
N GLY A 458 24.77 5.57 -8.61
CA GLY A 458 24.27 6.74 -9.35
C GLY A 458 24.12 6.53 -10.86
N GLN A 459 24.45 5.35 -11.38
CA GLN A 459 24.31 5.00 -12.79
C GLN A 459 23.08 4.10 -13.00
N ASP A 460 22.31 4.37 -14.06
CA ASP A 460 21.12 3.56 -14.40
C ASP A 460 21.46 2.07 -14.53
N LEU A 461 20.62 1.20 -13.94
CA LEU A 461 20.88 -0.24 -13.88
C LEU A 461 21.06 -0.87 -15.27
N GLY A 462 20.41 -0.30 -16.29
CA GLY A 462 20.53 -0.77 -17.66
C GLY A 462 21.94 -0.64 -18.25
N ALA A 463 22.81 0.17 -17.66
CA ALA A 463 24.21 0.22 -18.06
C ALA A 463 25.02 -1.01 -17.61
N TYR A 464 24.57 -1.72 -16.57
CA TYR A 464 25.21 -2.93 -16.07
C TYR A 464 24.58 -4.19 -16.66
N TRP A 465 23.25 -4.23 -16.78
CA TRP A 465 22.50 -5.44 -17.17
C TRP A 465 21.77 -5.33 -18.51
N GLY A 466 21.96 -4.23 -19.24
CA GLY A 466 21.37 -4.01 -20.57
C GLY A 466 20.03 -3.25 -20.53
N SER A 467 19.58 -2.81 -21.71
CA SER A 467 18.46 -1.87 -21.87
C SER A 467 17.11 -2.35 -21.29
N ALA A 468 16.93 -3.65 -21.08
CA ALA A 468 15.74 -4.21 -20.44
C ALA A 468 15.54 -3.71 -18.98
N TYR A 469 16.63 -3.27 -18.33
CA TYR A 469 16.62 -2.76 -16.97
C TYR A 469 16.76 -1.24 -16.90
N SER A 470 16.68 -0.55 -18.05
CA SER A 470 16.89 0.89 -18.12
C SER A 470 15.63 1.71 -17.85
N GLY A 471 15.81 2.86 -17.21
CA GLY A 471 14.72 3.82 -16.99
C GLY A 471 13.64 3.31 -16.04
N ARG A 472 12.39 3.72 -16.32
CA ARG A 472 11.25 3.44 -15.43
C ARG A 472 10.67 2.05 -15.72
N LEU A 473 10.78 1.15 -14.76
CA LEU A 473 10.25 -0.21 -14.82
C LEU A 473 8.83 -0.24 -14.24
N GLY A 474 7.87 -0.73 -15.04
CA GLY A 474 6.48 -0.91 -14.60
C GLY A 474 6.29 -2.20 -13.79
N ARG A 475 5.18 -2.30 -13.07
CA ARG A 475 4.84 -3.50 -12.29
C ARG A 475 4.86 -4.75 -13.17
N PRO A 476 5.75 -5.73 -12.91
CA PRO A 476 5.79 -6.97 -13.67
C PRO A 476 4.62 -7.89 -13.26
N LEU A 477 4.27 -8.84 -14.13
CA LEU A 477 3.42 -9.96 -13.73
C LEU A 477 4.14 -10.80 -12.67
N LEU A 478 3.42 -11.18 -11.62
CA LEU A 478 3.94 -12.05 -10.56
C LEU A 478 3.83 -13.51 -11.00
N ASN A 479 4.97 -14.17 -11.19
CA ASN A 479 5.09 -15.58 -11.59
C ASN A 479 4.18 -15.97 -12.78
N PRO A 480 4.40 -15.37 -13.97
CA PRO A 480 3.61 -15.72 -15.15
C PRO A 480 3.94 -17.14 -15.65
N GLU A 481 2.89 -17.90 -15.99
CA GLU A 481 2.91 -19.29 -16.47
C GLU A 481 2.07 -19.51 -17.72
#